data_AF-A0A1W1DX13-F1
#
_entry.id   AF-A0A1W1DX13-F1
#
_cell.length_a   1.000
_cell.length_b   1.000
_cell.length_c   1.000
_cell.angle_alpha   90.00
_cell.angle_beta   90.00
_cell.angle_gamma   90.00
#
_symmetry.space_group_name_H-M   'P 1'
#
loop_
_entity.id
_entity.type
_entity.pdbx_description
1 polymer ?
#
loop_
_entity_poly.entity_id
_entity_poly.type
_entity_poly.pdbx_seq_one_letter_code
_entity_poly.pdbx_strand_id
1 'polypeptide(L)'
;MQLLIDWYLPVLSNKYHTQLQTIFALLSDNAQSTDQVFVHRDYHSRNLMLLENNELGVIDFQDAVVGSNTYDLVSLLKDAYFELKPTEVQTLLVYFYKQANIQNPFAKFEKQFDLMGLQRHLKVLGIFKRLSLRDGKHQYLADIPLVAKYALVVANKYPELKSLSSILELANHQTHAMILAAGRGQRMMPLTANTPKPLIKVKNTTLIEHSINALKQAKITNIIINTSYLGEQLITHLGDGSKFGVRINYSDESAGALETAGGIIKALPLLGDKPFVVINSDVLCDYDLSKLTLPIGSLAHLVLIDNPPHNPNGDFSLVNDHQVTNVHGQSYTFSGIGIYHPDLFKSHLEFEQKLPLYPILKEAIANGKLSGEHYDGYWQDVGTPERLELANKS
;
A
#
# COMPACT_ATOMS: atom_id res chain seq x y z
N MET A 1 9.51 18.03 14.33
CA MET A 1 8.86 16.86 13.71
C MET A 1 7.56 16.43 14.42
N GLN A 2 7.01 17.25 15.34
CA GLN A 2 5.77 16.94 16.08
C GLN A 2 4.56 16.63 15.19
N LEU A 3 4.45 17.28 14.02
CA LEU A 3 3.38 17.01 13.05
C LEU A 3 3.33 15.54 12.59
N LEU A 4 4.46 14.84 12.54
CA LEU A 4 4.49 13.40 12.25
C LEU A 4 3.71 12.64 13.32
N ILE A 5 3.99 12.93 14.59
CA ILE A 5 3.35 12.28 15.75
C ILE A 5 1.85 12.59 15.74
N ASP A 6 1.50 13.87 15.64
CA ASP A 6 0.12 14.31 15.84
C ASP A 6 -0.81 13.86 14.71
N TRP A 7 -0.32 13.80 13.47
CA TRP A 7 -1.16 13.62 12.29
C TRP A 7 -0.88 12.34 11.52
N TYR A 8 0.37 11.87 11.44
CA TYR A 8 0.73 10.69 10.68
C TYR A 8 0.77 9.41 11.54
N LEU A 9 1.23 9.52 12.79
CA LEU A 9 1.39 8.41 13.74
C LEU A 9 0.57 8.55 15.03
N PRO A 10 -0.68 9.07 15.02
CA PRO A 10 -1.39 9.45 16.25
C PRO A 10 -1.59 8.29 17.24
N VAL A 11 -1.70 7.05 16.75
CA VAL A 11 -1.88 5.85 17.58
C VAL A 11 -0.54 5.22 17.99
N LEU A 12 0.42 5.19 17.08
CA LEU A 12 1.71 4.52 17.30
C LEU A 12 2.64 5.34 18.20
N SER A 13 2.49 6.66 18.22
CA SER A 13 3.37 7.57 18.96
C SER A 13 3.38 7.31 20.47
N ASN A 14 2.26 6.90 21.09
CA ASN A 14 2.21 6.57 22.52
C ASN A 14 3.12 5.38 22.86
N LYS A 15 3.16 4.37 22.00
CA LYS A 15 3.96 3.16 22.20
C LYS A 15 5.44 3.40 21.89
N TYR A 16 5.74 4.26 20.92
CA TYR A 16 7.09 4.47 20.39
C TYR A 16 7.67 5.86 20.71
N HIS A 17 7.13 6.54 21.72
CA HIS A 17 7.44 7.94 22.00
C HIS A 17 8.95 8.16 22.22
N THR A 18 9.56 7.38 23.11
CA THR A 18 10.98 7.50 23.44
C THR A 18 11.88 7.27 22.23
N GLN A 19 11.58 6.25 21.42
CA GLN A 19 12.34 5.94 20.20
C GLN A 19 12.26 7.10 19.21
N LEU A 20 11.05 7.64 18.99
CA LEU A 20 10.85 8.78 18.09
C LEU A 20 11.60 10.02 18.58
N GLN A 21 11.63 10.30 19.88
CA GLN A 21 12.41 11.42 20.42
C GLN A 21 13.92 11.25 20.20
N THR A 22 14.46 10.04 20.40
CA THR A 22 15.88 9.77 20.12
C THR A 22 16.21 10.00 18.64
N ILE A 23 15.36 9.53 17.72
CA ILE A 23 15.54 9.76 16.28
C ILE A 23 15.44 11.25 15.97
N PHE A 24 14.50 11.97 16.56
CA PHE A 24 14.33 13.40 16.33
C PHE A 24 15.53 14.21 16.80
N ALA A 25 16.12 13.84 17.95
CA ALA A 25 17.36 14.43 18.43
C ALA A 25 18.50 14.20 17.42
N LEU A 26 18.69 12.96 16.96
CA LEU A 26 19.71 12.62 15.96
C LEU A 26 19.58 13.45 14.67
N LEU A 27 18.36 13.60 14.16
CA LEU A 27 18.10 14.38 12.95
C LEU A 27 18.33 15.88 13.15
N SER A 28 17.99 16.40 14.34
CA SER A 28 18.27 17.78 14.72
C SER A 28 19.78 18.04 14.85
N ASP A 29 20.50 17.13 15.50
CA ASP A 29 21.95 17.23 15.68
C ASP A 29 22.67 17.19 14.32
N ASN A 30 22.22 16.35 13.39
CA ASN A 30 22.73 16.34 12.02
C ASN A 30 22.57 17.72 11.36
N ALA A 31 21.38 18.33 11.44
CA ALA A 31 21.10 19.63 10.83
C ALA A 31 21.95 20.77 11.42
N GLN A 32 22.29 20.69 12.71
CA GLN A 32 23.15 21.67 13.40
C GLN A 32 24.64 21.43 13.13
N SER A 33 25.03 20.19 12.85
CA SER A 33 26.45 19.82 12.63
C SER A 33 26.99 20.19 11.24
N THR A 34 26.12 20.50 10.28
CA THR A 34 26.50 20.94 8.94
C THR A 34 26.83 22.43 8.90
N ASP A 35 27.49 22.89 7.84
CA ASP A 35 27.70 24.32 7.63
C ASP A 35 26.35 25.05 7.59
N GLN A 36 26.26 26.15 8.34
CA GLN A 36 25.07 26.97 8.44
C GLN A 36 25.12 28.07 7.39
N VAL A 37 24.17 28.04 6.45
CA VAL A 37 24.09 28.94 5.29
C VAL A 37 22.69 29.53 5.19
N PHE A 38 22.52 30.50 4.29
CA PHE A 38 21.20 30.95 3.89
C PHE A 38 20.45 29.80 3.20
N VAL A 39 19.25 29.50 3.71
CA VAL A 39 18.38 28.43 3.24
C VAL A 39 17.03 29.05 2.88
N HIS A 40 16.61 28.85 1.64
CA HIS A 40 15.34 29.36 1.12
C HIS A 40 14.13 28.60 1.66
N ARG A 41 14.30 27.35 2.11
CA ARG A 41 13.28 26.39 2.62
C ARG A 41 12.31 25.85 1.57
N ASP A 42 11.84 26.73 0.68
CA ASP A 42 10.87 26.44 -0.36
C ASP A 42 11.50 26.37 -1.76
N TYR A 43 12.78 26.01 -1.82
CA TYR A 43 13.54 25.79 -3.06
C TYR A 43 13.25 24.40 -3.66
N HIS A 44 12.05 24.25 -4.21
CA HIS A 44 11.55 22.99 -4.76
C HIS A 44 10.78 23.22 -6.07
N SER A 45 10.49 22.14 -6.82
CA SER A 45 9.98 22.20 -8.20
C SER A 45 8.78 23.12 -8.40
N ARG A 46 7.82 23.15 -7.46
CA ARG A 46 6.62 24.01 -7.56
C ARG A 46 6.90 25.52 -7.44
N ASN A 47 8.07 25.91 -6.96
CA ASN A 47 8.44 27.30 -6.72
C ASN A 47 9.57 27.78 -7.65
N LEU A 48 9.94 26.96 -8.64
CA LEU A 48 10.95 27.24 -9.65
C LEU A 48 10.28 27.31 -11.02
N MET A 49 10.24 28.50 -11.59
CA MET A 49 9.57 28.78 -12.86
C MET A 49 10.60 28.98 -13.96
N LEU A 50 10.43 28.30 -15.09
CA LEU A 50 11.20 28.59 -16.29
C LEU A 50 10.58 29.82 -16.97
N LEU A 51 11.34 30.91 -17.03
CA LEU A 51 10.92 32.16 -17.66
C LEU A 51 11.12 32.08 -19.18
N GLU A 52 10.49 33.00 -19.93
CA GLU A 52 10.57 33.05 -21.40
C GLU A 52 12.01 33.20 -21.93
N ASN A 53 12.90 33.76 -21.12
CA ASN A 53 14.32 33.93 -21.44
C ASN A 53 15.19 32.71 -21.06
N ASN A 54 14.58 31.57 -20.71
CA ASN A 54 15.23 30.38 -20.18
C ASN A 54 15.97 30.57 -18.84
N GLU A 55 15.70 31.65 -18.11
CA GLU A 55 16.18 31.82 -16.73
C GLU A 55 15.22 31.20 -15.72
N LEU A 56 15.72 30.95 -14.51
CA LEU A 56 14.92 30.46 -13.40
C LEU A 56 14.37 31.62 -12.57
N GLY A 57 13.05 31.77 -12.59
CA GLY A 57 12.31 32.59 -11.63
C GLY A 57 12.06 31.79 -10.36
N VAL A 58 12.36 32.39 -9.20
CA VAL A 58 12.11 31.78 -7.89
C VAL A 58 10.98 32.53 -7.20
N ILE A 59 9.97 31.82 -6.72
CA ILE A 59 8.84 32.40 -6.00
C ILE A 59 8.79 31.87 -4.56
N ASP A 60 8.07 32.59 -3.69
CA ASP A 60 7.77 32.19 -2.31
C ASP A 60 9.01 31.94 -1.42
N PHE A 61 9.80 33.00 -1.18
CA PHE A 61 11.02 32.98 -0.34
C PHE A 61 10.83 33.61 1.05
N GLN A 62 9.58 33.83 1.48
CA GLN A 62 9.27 34.57 2.71
C GLN A 62 9.72 33.84 3.98
N ASP A 63 9.93 32.52 3.87
CA ASP A 63 10.33 31.66 4.96
C ASP A 63 11.85 31.42 5.02
N ALA A 64 12.69 32.19 4.33
CA ALA A 64 14.13 31.95 4.37
C ALA A 64 14.75 32.04 5.79
N VAL A 65 15.71 31.18 6.10
CA VAL A 65 16.38 31.09 7.41
C VAL A 65 17.87 30.75 7.26
N VAL A 66 18.62 30.84 8.35
CA VAL A 66 19.93 30.19 8.44
C VAL A 66 19.72 28.72 8.80
N GLY A 67 20.34 27.81 8.05
CA GLY A 67 20.21 26.38 8.26
C GLY A 67 21.25 25.56 7.54
N SER A 68 21.06 24.24 7.51
CA SER A 68 21.99 23.30 6.88
C SER A 68 22.21 23.56 5.39
N ASN A 69 23.47 23.53 4.97
CA ASN A 69 23.90 23.58 3.57
C ASN A 69 23.35 22.43 2.68
N THR A 70 22.68 21.43 3.24
CA THR A 70 22.02 20.35 2.49
C THR A 70 20.52 20.56 2.30
N TYR A 71 19.89 21.54 2.97
CA TYR A 71 18.43 21.65 3.03
C TYR A 71 17.79 21.95 1.67
N ASP A 72 18.26 22.99 0.97
CA ASP A 72 17.71 23.36 -0.34
C ASP A 72 18.07 22.32 -1.41
N LEU A 73 19.25 21.69 -1.31
CA LEU A 73 19.63 20.58 -2.18
C LEU A 73 18.69 19.39 -2.04
N VAL A 74 18.33 19.01 -0.81
CA VAL A 74 17.32 17.98 -0.55
C VAL A 74 15.97 18.38 -1.16
N SER A 75 15.58 19.64 -1.02
CA SER A 75 14.29 20.14 -1.52
C SER A 75 14.17 20.04 -3.05
N LEU A 76 15.30 20.14 -3.76
CA LEU A 76 15.39 19.90 -5.20
C LEU A 76 15.45 18.42 -5.58
N LEU A 77 16.35 17.66 -4.94
CA LEU A 77 16.70 16.31 -5.41
C LEU A 77 15.78 15.21 -4.86
N LYS A 78 15.10 15.48 -3.75
CA LYS A 78 14.11 14.56 -3.14
C LYS A 78 12.81 15.32 -2.86
N ASP A 79 12.29 15.97 -3.89
CA ASP A 79 11.03 16.71 -3.86
C ASP A 79 9.86 15.77 -3.52
N ALA A 80 8.85 16.30 -2.81
CA ALA A 80 7.62 15.59 -2.49
C ALA A 80 6.71 15.36 -3.71
N TYR A 81 6.90 16.12 -4.81
CA TYR A 81 5.99 16.13 -5.96
C TYR A 81 6.56 15.47 -7.22
N PHE A 82 7.86 15.22 -7.25
CA PHE A 82 8.55 14.67 -8.42
C PHE A 82 9.69 13.76 -7.98
N GLU A 83 9.76 12.57 -8.58
CA GLU A 83 10.81 11.59 -8.29
C GLU A 83 11.86 11.56 -9.41
N LEU A 84 13.11 11.84 -9.03
CA LEU A 84 14.28 11.62 -9.87
C LEU A 84 14.75 10.17 -9.75
N LYS A 85 15.38 9.65 -10.81
CA LYS A 85 16.01 8.32 -10.74
C LYS A 85 17.17 8.35 -9.73
N PRO A 86 17.46 7.23 -9.04
CA PRO A 86 18.57 7.18 -8.10
C PRO A 86 19.92 7.59 -8.70
N THR A 87 20.15 7.25 -9.98
CA THR A 87 21.36 7.64 -10.72
C THR A 87 21.44 9.14 -10.99
N GLU A 88 20.31 9.80 -11.25
CA GLU A 88 20.21 11.25 -11.44
C GLU A 88 20.48 11.97 -10.11
N VAL A 89 19.86 11.50 -9.01
CA VAL A 89 20.11 12.02 -7.67
C VAL A 89 21.60 11.93 -7.32
N GLN A 90 22.23 10.77 -7.54
CA GLN A 90 23.64 10.59 -7.25
C GLN A 90 24.52 11.52 -8.09
N THR A 91 24.22 11.66 -9.38
CA THR A 91 24.97 12.51 -10.31
C THR A 91 24.90 13.98 -9.87
N LEU A 92 23.70 14.46 -9.55
CA LEU A 92 23.47 15.84 -9.12
C LEU A 92 24.04 16.12 -7.73
N LEU A 93 24.01 15.14 -6.82
CA LEU A 93 24.63 15.26 -5.49
C LEU A 93 26.15 15.39 -5.59
N VAL A 94 26.79 14.58 -6.45
CA VAL A 94 28.24 14.67 -6.72
C VAL A 94 28.59 15.99 -7.40
N TYR A 95 27.75 16.46 -8.33
CA TYR A 95 27.92 17.75 -8.98
C TYR A 95 27.93 18.89 -7.94
N PHE A 96 26.90 18.95 -7.08
CA PHE A 96 26.81 19.96 -6.02
C PHE A 96 28.01 19.88 -5.07
N TYR A 97 28.38 18.69 -4.60
CA TYR A 97 29.50 18.50 -3.68
C TYR A 97 30.81 19.11 -4.21
N LYS A 98 31.09 18.93 -5.51
CA LYS A 98 32.26 19.50 -6.18
C LYS A 98 32.15 21.02 -6.35
N GLN A 99 31.01 21.52 -6.81
CA GLN A 99 30.81 22.95 -7.06
C GLN A 99 30.82 23.79 -5.78
N ALA A 100 30.19 23.27 -4.72
CA ALA A 100 30.16 23.92 -3.41
C ALA A 100 31.49 23.77 -2.64
N ASN A 101 32.48 23.06 -3.19
CA ASN A 101 33.79 22.83 -2.59
C ASN A 101 33.70 22.33 -1.13
N ILE A 102 32.85 21.32 -0.90
CA ILE A 102 32.61 20.78 0.44
C ILE A 102 33.86 20.06 0.95
N GLN A 103 34.34 20.46 2.13
CA GLN A 103 35.61 19.98 2.69
C GLN A 103 35.52 18.60 3.36
N ASN A 104 34.33 18.18 3.81
CA ASN A 104 34.14 16.87 4.44
C ASN A 104 34.21 15.74 3.38
N PRO A 105 34.61 14.51 3.76
CA PRO A 105 34.54 13.36 2.85
C PRO A 105 33.14 13.17 2.27
N PHE A 106 33.05 12.82 0.99
CA PHE A 106 31.77 12.67 0.28
C PHE A 106 30.77 11.75 1.01
N ALA A 107 31.22 10.62 1.57
CA ALA A 107 30.36 9.71 2.33
C ALA A 107 29.71 10.37 3.56
N LYS A 108 30.43 11.29 4.23
CA LYS A 108 29.89 12.05 5.36
C LYS A 108 28.85 13.06 4.88
N PHE A 109 29.14 13.76 3.78
CA PHE A 109 28.21 14.70 3.17
C PHE A 109 26.93 14.01 2.66
N GLU A 110 27.06 12.86 2.01
CA GLU A 110 25.93 12.04 1.53
C GLU A 110 25.05 11.60 2.72
N LYS A 111 25.66 11.18 3.82
CA LYS A 111 24.91 10.87 5.05
C LYS A 111 24.18 12.10 5.61
N GLN A 112 24.83 13.27 5.64
CA GLN A 112 24.20 14.52 6.08
C GLN A 112 23.00 14.90 5.21
N PHE A 113 23.14 14.75 3.89
CA PHE A 113 22.07 14.95 2.91
C PHE A 113 20.90 13.97 3.13
N ASP A 114 21.19 12.68 3.33
CA ASP A 114 20.16 11.67 3.59
C ASP A 114 19.38 11.96 4.88
N LEU A 115 20.07 12.28 5.97
CA LEU A 115 19.44 12.59 7.26
C LEU A 115 18.66 13.91 7.21
N MET A 116 19.14 14.91 6.44
CA MET A 116 18.37 16.12 6.19
C MET A 116 17.09 15.84 5.40
N GLY A 117 17.19 14.99 4.37
CA GLY A 117 16.07 14.43 3.63
C GLY A 117 15.03 13.81 4.55
N LEU A 118 15.46 12.85 5.36
CA LEU A 118 14.59 12.15 6.30
C LEU A 118 13.89 13.12 7.25
N GLN A 119 14.60 14.07 7.85
CA GLN A 119 13.99 15.10 8.69
C GLN A 119 12.88 15.86 7.96
N ARG A 120 13.15 16.32 6.73
CA ARG A 120 12.19 17.06 5.91
C ARG A 120 10.98 16.20 5.57
N HIS A 121 11.19 14.98 5.08
CA HIS A 121 10.12 14.08 4.68
C HIS A 121 9.22 13.69 5.85
N LEU A 122 9.78 13.39 7.03
CA LEU A 122 8.98 13.12 8.23
C LEU A 122 8.06 14.31 8.60
N LYS A 123 8.56 15.54 8.46
CA LYS A 123 7.74 16.75 8.67
C LYS A 123 6.63 16.84 7.62
N VAL A 124 6.95 16.58 6.35
CA VAL A 124 6.00 16.63 5.22
C VAL A 124 4.88 15.60 5.37
N LEU A 125 5.18 14.36 5.79
CA LEU A 125 4.17 13.33 6.07
C LEU A 125 3.09 13.83 7.04
N GLY A 126 3.51 14.46 8.13
CA GLY A 126 2.60 15.09 9.09
C GLY A 126 1.81 16.26 8.50
N ILE A 127 2.46 17.12 7.71
CA ILE A 127 1.82 18.29 7.06
C ILE A 127 0.72 17.85 6.10
N PHE A 128 1.01 16.91 5.20
CA PHE A 128 0.04 16.47 4.19
C PHE A 128 -1.17 15.78 4.84
N LYS A 129 -0.94 14.95 5.87
CA LYS A 129 -2.04 14.33 6.60
C LYS A 129 -2.90 15.36 7.32
N ARG A 130 -2.28 16.38 7.95
CA ARG A 130 -3.01 17.51 8.54
C ARG A 130 -3.82 18.29 7.53
N LEU A 131 -3.22 18.67 6.40
CA LEU A 131 -3.89 19.45 5.34
C LEU A 131 -5.12 18.72 4.82
N SER A 132 -5.04 17.40 4.66
CA SER A 132 -6.19 16.58 4.27
C SER A 132 -7.26 16.51 5.37
N LEU A 133 -6.89 16.21 6.61
CA LEU A 133 -7.86 15.91 7.67
C LEU A 133 -8.51 17.16 8.27
N ARG A 134 -7.73 18.24 8.43
CA ARG A 134 -8.18 19.49 9.07
C ARG A 134 -8.66 20.51 8.05
N ASP A 135 -7.95 20.63 6.93
CA ASP A 135 -8.14 21.72 5.98
C ASP A 135 -8.88 21.29 4.69
N GLY A 136 -9.33 20.02 4.60
CA GLY A 136 -10.07 19.48 3.45
C GLY A 136 -9.26 19.36 2.15
N LYS A 137 -7.94 19.55 2.21
CA LYS A 137 -7.05 19.53 1.04
C LYS A 137 -6.59 18.10 0.72
N HIS A 138 -7.53 17.27 0.28
CA HIS A 138 -7.30 15.85 0.03
C HIS A 138 -6.28 15.55 -1.08
N GLN A 139 -6.01 16.49 -1.99
CA GLN A 139 -5.06 16.30 -3.08
C GLN A 139 -3.65 15.93 -2.59
N TYR A 140 -3.24 16.40 -1.40
CA TYR A 140 -1.93 16.09 -0.82
C TYR A 140 -1.78 14.63 -0.36
N LEU A 141 -2.87 13.88 -0.23
CA LEU A 141 -2.79 12.44 0.06
C LEU A 141 -2.09 11.69 -1.08
N ALA A 142 -2.19 12.17 -2.32
CA ALA A 142 -1.53 11.56 -3.47
C ALA A 142 0.01 11.67 -3.41
N ASP A 143 0.54 12.65 -2.67
CA ASP A 143 1.98 12.90 -2.55
C ASP A 143 2.61 12.15 -1.35
N ILE A 144 1.81 11.74 -0.35
CA ILE A 144 2.27 10.99 0.83
C ILE A 144 3.07 9.73 0.46
N PRO A 145 2.65 8.90 -0.51
CA PRO A 145 3.37 7.70 -0.90
C PRO A 145 4.84 7.96 -1.29
N LEU A 146 5.12 8.97 -2.12
CA LEU A 146 6.48 9.30 -2.53
C LEU A 146 7.32 9.78 -1.32
N VAL A 147 6.75 10.63 -0.48
CA VAL A 147 7.44 11.12 0.73
C VAL A 147 7.75 9.97 1.70
N ALA A 148 6.82 9.02 1.87
CA ALA A 148 7.02 7.84 2.71
C ALA A 148 8.11 6.91 2.14
N LYS A 149 8.17 6.77 0.81
CA LYS A 149 9.24 6.03 0.11
C LYS A 149 10.61 6.56 0.50
N TYR A 150 10.84 7.87 0.35
CA TYR A 150 12.13 8.47 0.68
C TYR A 150 12.50 8.28 2.15
N ALA A 151 11.52 8.43 3.06
CA ALA A 151 11.75 8.21 4.48
C ALA A 151 12.15 6.76 4.79
N LEU A 152 11.45 5.77 4.21
CA LEU A 152 11.75 4.34 4.37
C LEU A 152 13.12 3.95 3.79
N VAL A 153 13.47 4.45 2.60
CA VAL A 153 14.76 4.19 1.96
C VAL A 153 15.91 4.62 2.89
N VAL A 154 15.84 5.83 3.45
CA VAL A 154 16.87 6.31 4.38
C VAL A 154 16.83 5.54 5.71
N ALA A 155 15.65 5.27 6.26
CA ALA A 155 15.50 4.52 7.50
C ALA A 155 16.07 3.09 7.41
N ASN A 156 15.96 2.45 6.24
CA ASN A 156 16.54 1.14 5.97
C ASN A 156 18.05 1.17 5.68
N LYS A 157 18.58 2.30 5.19
CA LYS A 157 20.01 2.45 4.87
C LYS A 157 20.89 2.51 6.13
N TYR A 158 20.40 3.09 7.23
CA TYR A 158 21.22 3.35 8.43
C TYR A 158 20.78 2.53 9.65
N PRO A 159 21.66 1.70 10.26
CA PRO A 159 21.31 0.84 11.39
C PRO A 159 20.70 1.56 12.59
N GLU A 160 21.15 2.78 12.89
CA GLU A 160 20.63 3.62 13.97
C GLU A 160 19.17 4.05 13.77
N LEU A 161 18.64 3.92 12.55
CA LEU A 161 17.26 4.26 12.19
C LEU A 161 16.34 3.03 12.09
N LYS A 162 16.82 1.83 12.46
CA LYS A 162 16.05 0.59 12.35
C LYS A 162 14.68 0.66 13.04
N SER A 163 14.61 1.30 14.21
CA SER A 163 13.35 1.51 14.93
C SER A 163 12.38 2.40 14.16
N LEU A 164 12.87 3.44 13.48
CA LEU A 164 12.05 4.29 12.62
C LEU A 164 11.46 3.51 11.46
N SER A 165 12.28 2.68 10.81
CA SER A 165 11.83 1.86 9.68
C SER A 165 10.64 0.99 10.11
N SER A 166 10.78 0.25 11.21
CA SER A 166 9.67 -0.58 11.73
C SER A 166 8.43 0.23 12.10
N ILE A 167 8.58 1.46 12.62
CA ILE A 167 7.44 2.33 12.94
C ILE A 167 6.72 2.79 11.67
N LEU A 168 7.46 3.21 10.64
CA LEU A 168 6.89 3.65 9.37
C LEU A 168 6.23 2.48 8.62
N GLU A 169 6.84 1.29 8.65
CA GLU A 169 6.24 0.06 8.15
C GLU A 169 4.92 -0.25 8.87
N LEU A 170 4.90 -0.22 10.21
CA LEU A 170 3.66 -0.42 10.99
C LEU A 170 2.59 0.63 10.68
N ALA A 171 2.97 1.88 10.42
CA ALA A 171 2.03 2.93 10.05
C ALA A 171 1.35 2.66 8.71
N ASN A 172 2.11 2.03 7.81
CA ASN A 172 1.71 1.66 6.46
C ASN A 172 1.14 0.24 6.36
N HIS A 173 1.25 -0.57 7.42
CA HIS A 173 0.78 -1.95 7.45
C HIS A 173 -0.75 -1.99 7.41
N GLN A 174 -1.27 -2.88 6.55
CA GLN A 174 -2.70 -3.11 6.42
C GLN A 174 -3.19 -3.81 7.67
N THR A 175 -4.28 -3.31 8.25
CA THR A 175 -4.92 -3.92 9.41
C THR A 175 -6.28 -4.52 9.09
N HIS A 176 -6.77 -4.28 7.87
CA HIS A 176 -8.08 -4.71 7.40
C HIS A 176 -7.95 -5.61 6.17
N ALA A 177 -8.80 -6.63 6.11
CA ALA A 177 -8.97 -7.46 4.94
C ALA A 177 -10.45 -7.75 4.70
N MET A 178 -10.78 -8.09 3.46
CA MET A 178 -12.07 -8.63 3.07
C MET A 178 -11.89 -10.05 2.52
N ILE A 179 -12.73 -10.98 2.94
CA ILE A 179 -12.85 -12.31 2.32
C ILE A 179 -14.16 -12.34 1.51
N LEU A 180 -14.05 -12.63 0.21
CA LEU A 180 -15.18 -12.70 -0.70
C LEU A 180 -15.86 -14.07 -0.62
N ALA A 181 -17.00 -14.14 0.08
CA ALA A 181 -17.71 -15.34 0.50
C ALA A 181 -19.20 -15.39 0.08
N ALA A 182 -19.72 -14.38 -0.63
CA ALA A 182 -21.13 -14.29 -1.02
C ALA A 182 -21.58 -15.23 -2.18
N GLY A 183 -20.64 -15.95 -2.81
CA GLY A 183 -20.94 -16.78 -4.00
C GLY A 183 -21.79 -18.01 -3.71
N ARG A 184 -22.77 -18.30 -4.58
CA ARG A 184 -23.64 -19.50 -4.49
C ARG A 184 -22.92 -20.83 -4.70
N GLY A 185 -21.73 -20.82 -5.30
CA GLY A 185 -20.98 -22.05 -5.56
C GLY A 185 -21.64 -23.01 -6.54
N GLN A 186 -22.43 -22.54 -7.52
CA GLN A 186 -23.22 -23.41 -8.41
C GLN A 186 -22.41 -24.52 -9.11
N ARG A 187 -21.14 -24.26 -9.45
CA ARG A 187 -20.21 -25.24 -10.04
C ARG A 187 -19.74 -26.34 -9.08
N MET A 188 -20.07 -26.23 -7.79
CA MET A 188 -19.76 -27.19 -6.72
C MET A 188 -20.97 -28.04 -6.31
N MET A 189 -22.11 -27.90 -6.98
CA MET A 189 -23.29 -28.72 -6.69
C MET A 189 -22.98 -30.22 -6.93
N PRO A 190 -23.51 -31.14 -6.10
CA PRO A 190 -24.48 -30.92 -5.01
C PRO A 190 -23.87 -30.53 -3.66
N LEU A 191 -22.54 -30.42 -3.53
CA LEU A 191 -21.87 -30.16 -2.25
C LEU A 191 -22.31 -28.82 -1.62
N THR A 192 -22.61 -27.83 -2.46
CA THR A 192 -23.05 -26.50 -2.01
C THR A 192 -24.57 -26.35 -1.89
N ALA A 193 -25.34 -27.44 -1.95
CA ALA A 193 -26.80 -27.37 -1.83
C ALA A 193 -27.26 -26.94 -0.42
N ASN A 194 -26.53 -27.37 0.61
CA ASN A 194 -26.86 -27.12 2.02
C ASN A 194 -25.67 -26.55 2.81
N THR A 195 -24.51 -26.37 2.17
CA THR A 195 -23.29 -25.86 2.80
C THR A 195 -22.73 -24.74 1.95
N PRO A 196 -22.54 -23.51 2.48
CA PRO A 196 -21.95 -22.43 1.70
C PRO A 196 -20.54 -22.83 1.28
N LYS A 197 -20.15 -22.49 0.05
CA LYS A 197 -18.84 -22.86 -0.53
C LYS A 197 -17.65 -22.55 0.41
N PRO A 198 -17.57 -21.40 1.10
CA PRO A 198 -16.46 -21.11 2.00
C PRO A 198 -16.33 -22.08 3.20
N LEU A 199 -17.41 -22.79 3.58
CA LEU A 199 -17.40 -23.80 4.64
C LEU A 199 -17.10 -25.23 4.13
N ILE A 200 -16.89 -25.41 2.83
CA ILE A 200 -16.39 -26.69 2.31
C ILE A 200 -15.01 -26.94 2.87
N LYS A 201 -14.75 -28.19 3.27
CA LYS A 201 -13.49 -28.60 3.89
C LYS A 201 -12.51 -29.12 2.86
N VAL A 202 -11.26 -28.69 3.02
CA VAL A 202 -10.10 -29.31 2.42
C VAL A 202 -9.31 -29.93 3.56
N LYS A 203 -9.17 -31.25 3.52
CA LYS A 203 -8.72 -32.07 4.65
C LYS A 203 -9.60 -31.78 5.88
N ASN A 204 -9.03 -31.19 6.93
CA ASN A 204 -9.73 -30.94 8.20
C ASN A 204 -10.15 -29.48 8.40
N THR A 205 -9.86 -28.59 7.45
CA THR A 205 -10.03 -27.13 7.60
C THR A 205 -10.93 -26.61 6.50
N THR A 206 -11.83 -25.67 6.84
CA THR A 206 -12.70 -25.05 5.83
C THR A 206 -11.91 -24.07 4.96
N LEU A 207 -12.34 -23.85 3.71
CA LEU A 207 -11.68 -22.92 2.79
C LEU A 207 -11.51 -21.52 3.40
N ILE A 208 -12.55 -21.01 4.08
CA ILE A 208 -12.48 -19.69 4.73
C ILE A 208 -11.53 -19.66 5.93
N GLU A 209 -11.40 -20.77 6.66
CA GLU A 209 -10.44 -20.87 7.78
C GLU A 209 -8.99 -20.84 7.30
N HIS A 210 -8.67 -21.38 6.12
CA HIS A 210 -7.35 -21.22 5.51
C HIS A 210 -7.02 -19.74 5.28
N SER A 211 -7.96 -18.98 4.70
CA SER A 211 -7.81 -17.53 4.48
C SER A 211 -7.65 -16.75 5.79
N ILE A 212 -8.48 -17.05 6.80
CA ILE A 212 -8.41 -16.40 8.13
C ILE A 212 -7.05 -16.67 8.78
N ASN A 213 -6.55 -17.90 8.71
CA ASN A 213 -5.25 -18.26 9.28
C ASN A 213 -4.09 -17.56 8.57
N ALA A 214 -4.13 -17.46 7.24
CA ALA A 214 -3.12 -16.74 6.47
C ALA A 214 -3.11 -15.24 6.81
N LEU A 215 -4.28 -14.60 6.87
CA LEU A 215 -4.43 -13.20 7.28
C LEU A 215 -3.92 -12.94 8.70
N LYS A 216 -4.24 -13.85 9.64
CA LYS A 216 -3.74 -13.78 11.02
C LYS A 216 -2.22 -13.87 11.08
N GLN A 217 -1.60 -14.79 10.33
CA GLN A 217 -0.14 -14.91 10.27
C GLN A 217 0.52 -13.63 9.75
N ALA A 218 -0.13 -12.97 8.77
CA ALA A 218 0.24 -11.64 8.29
C ALA A 218 -0.13 -10.48 9.22
N LYS A 219 -0.65 -10.75 10.43
CA LYS A 219 -1.09 -9.75 11.42
C LYS A 219 -2.22 -8.84 10.93
N ILE A 220 -2.99 -9.28 9.94
CA ILE A 220 -4.21 -8.62 9.46
C ILE A 220 -5.39 -9.22 10.22
N THR A 221 -5.83 -8.52 11.27
CA THR A 221 -6.76 -9.09 12.26
C THR A 221 -8.16 -8.49 12.23
N ASN A 222 -8.44 -7.44 11.45
CA ASN A 222 -9.82 -6.99 11.23
C ASN A 222 -10.27 -7.52 9.86
N ILE A 223 -11.19 -8.49 9.87
CA ILE A 223 -11.63 -9.19 8.67
C ILE A 223 -13.10 -8.87 8.43
N ILE A 224 -13.43 -8.46 7.22
CA ILE A 224 -14.78 -8.27 6.73
C ILE A 224 -15.12 -9.48 5.86
N ILE A 225 -16.26 -10.12 6.09
CA ILE A 225 -16.73 -11.23 5.27
C ILE A 225 -18.06 -10.82 4.65
N ASN A 226 -18.14 -10.78 3.32
CA ASN A 226 -19.44 -10.59 2.69
C ASN A 226 -20.23 -11.90 2.67
N THR A 227 -21.52 -11.81 2.98
CA THR A 227 -22.42 -12.96 3.07
C THR A 227 -23.60 -12.78 2.14
N SER A 228 -24.13 -13.87 1.59
CA SER A 228 -25.40 -13.84 0.84
C SER A 228 -26.06 -15.20 1.00
N TYR A 229 -25.86 -16.11 0.04
CA TYR A 229 -26.40 -17.48 0.11
C TYR A 229 -25.88 -18.24 1.35
N LEU A 230 -26.81 -18.73 2.18
CA LEU A 230 -26.52 -19.45 3.44
C LEU A 230 -25.63 -18.65 4.41
N GLY A 231 -25.70 -17.31 4.37
CA GLY A 231 -24.87 -16.42 5.19
C GLY A 231 -24.94 -16.67 6.70
N GLU A 232 -26.11 -17.05 7.22
CA GLU A 232 -26.30 -17.39 8.63
C GLU A 232 -25.37 -18.52 9.08
N GLN A 233 -25.13 -19.54 8.23
CA GLN A 233 -24.21 -20.63 8.58
C GLN A 233 -22.76 -20.14 8.72
N LEU A 234 -22.34 -19.16 7.90
CA LEU A 234 -21.02 -18.53 8.06
C LEU A 234 -20.92 -17.79 9.38
N ILE A 235 -21.94 -17.02 9.73
CA ILE A 235 -21.99 -16.25 10.99
C ILE A 235 -21.97 -17.21 12.20
N THR A 236 -22.79 -18.27 12.17
CA THR A 236 -22.82 -19.28 13.24
C THR A 236 -21.47 -20.01 13.36
N HIS A 237 -20.85 -20.38 12.23
CA HIS A 237 -19.58 -21.09 12.26
C HIS A 237 -18.43 -20.19 12.74
N LEU A 238 -18.32 -18.97 12.24
CA LEU A 238 -17.14 -18.12 12.45
C LEU A 238 -17.25 -17.19 13.67
N GLY A 239 -18.47 -16.83 14.08
CA GLY A 239 -18.71 -15.91 15.20
C GLY A 239 -18.09 -14.53 15.00
N ASP A 240 -17.58 -13.92 16.05
CA ASP A 240 -16.85 -12.64 16.00
C ASP A 240 -15.36 -12.81 15.64
N GLY A 241 -14.91 -14.03 15.33
CA GLY A 241 -13.52 -14.35 15.02
C GLY A 241 -12.62 -14.60 16.23
N SER A 242 -13.11 -14.40 17.46
CA SER A 242 -12.31 -14.54 18.69
C SER A 242 -11.63 -15.90 18.82
N LYS A 243 -12.32 -16.98 18.42
CA LYS A 243 -11.77 -18.36 18.41
C LYS A 243 -10.56 -18.53 17.49
N PHE A 244 -10.40 -17.66 16.49
CA PHE A 244 -9.26 -17.64 15.59
C PHE A 244 -8.21 -16.60 16.02
N GLY A 245 -8.49 -15.73 16.99
CA GLY A 245 -7.60 -14.63 17.39
C GLY A 245 -7.63 -13.45 16.41
N VAL A 246 -8.76 -13.24 15.73
CA VAL A 246 -9.04 -12.09 14.86
C VAL A 246 -10.39 -11.47 15.24
N ARG A 247 -10.74 -10.34 14.62
CA ARG A 247 -12.06 -9.72 14.69
C ARG A 247 -12.74 -9.85 13.33
N ILE A 248 -13.92 -10.44 13.30
CA ILE A 248 -14.72 -10.60 12.09
C ILE A 248 -15.96 -9.70 12.15
N ASN A 249 -16.18 -8.93 11.09
CA ASN A 249 -17.43 -8.23 10.81
C ASN A 249 -18.04 -8.77 9.52
N TYR A 250 -19.35 -8.66 9.38
CA TYR A 250 -20.10 -9.20 8.23
C TYR A 250 -20.71 -8.09 7.40
N SER A 251 -20.61 -8.21 6.07
CA SER A 251 -21.27 -7.35 5.09
C SER A 251 -22.37 -8.15 4.39
N ASP A 252 -23.62 -7.97 4.77
CA ASP A 252 -24.73 -8.76 4.23
C ASP A 252 -25.15 -8.28 2.83
N GLU A 253 -25.12 -9.16 1.84
CA GLU A 253 -25.55 -8.97 0.45
C GLU A 253 -26.80 -9.80 0.11
N SER A 254 -27.59 -10.22 1.11
CA SER A 254 -28.83 -10.98 0.94
C SER A 254 -29.86 -10.28 0.02
N ALA A 255 -29.87 -8.95 -0.01
CA ALA A 255 -30.77 -8.14 -0.85
C ALA A 255 -30.45 -8.20 -2.37
N GLY A 256 -29.29 -8.74 -2.77
CA GLY A 256 -28.92 -8.92 -4.17
C GLY A 256 -27.44 -9.23 -4.34
N ALA A 257 -27.10 -10.16 -5.25
CA ALA A 257 -25.71 -10.45 -5.57
C ALA A 257 -25.05 -9.22 -6.20
N LEU A 258 -24.12 -8.56 -5.50
CA LEU A 258 -23.51 -7.29 -5.93
C LEU A 258 -22.27 -7.46 -6.83
N GLU A 259 -21.88 -8.71 -7.12
CA GLU A 259 -20.59 -9.06 -7.72
C GLU A 259 -19.40 -8.53 -6.88
N THR A 260 -18.18 -8.75 -7.35
CA THR A 260 -16.97 -8.51 -6.55
C THR A 260 -16.79 -7.04 -6.15
N ALA A 261 -16.90 -6.10 -7.09
CA ALA A 261 -16.66 -4.69 -6.76
C ALA A 261 -17.83 -4.09 -5.98
N GLY A 262 -19.07 -4.45 -6.30
CA GLY A 262 -20.23 -3.98 -5.54
C GLY A 262 -20.18 -4.45 -4.08
N GLY A 263 -19.75 -5.69 -3.83
CA GLY A 263 -19.52 -6.21 -2.49
C GLY A 263 -18.43 -5.45 -1.73
N ILE A 264 -17.31 -5.13 -2.39
CA ILE A 264 -16.24 -4.32 -1.81
C ILE A 264 -16.74 -2.91 -1.48
N ILE A 265 -17.44 -2.24 -2.40
CA ILE A 265 -17.99 -0.89 -2.20
C ILE A 265 -18.91 -0.84 -0.98
N LYS A 266 -19.82 -1.82 -0.86
CA LYS A 266 -20.70 -1.94 0.31
C LYS A 266 -19.93 -2.11 1.62
N ALA A 267 -18.80 -2.79 1.58
CA ALA A 267 -17.95 -3.05 2.74
C ALA A 267 -17.01 -1.87 3.10
N LEU A 268 -16.82 -0.88 2.23
CA LEU A 268 -15.88 0.23 2.46
C LEU A 268 -16.05 0.94 3.83
N PRO A 269 -17.27 1.22 4.32
CA PRO A 269 -17.44 1.83 5.65
C PRO A 269 -16.87 0.98 6.81
N LEU A 270 -16.78 -0.35 6.62
CA LEU A 270 -16.20 -1.29 7.59
C LEU A 270 -14.68 -1.47 7.39
N LEU A 271 -14.18 -1.23 6.18
CA LEU A 271 -12.75 -1.36 5.81
C LEU A 271 -11.95 -0.09 6.15
N GLY A 272 -12.62 1.07 6.18
CA GLY A 272 -12.01 2.37 6.48
C GLY A 272 -11.20 2.95 5.32
N ASP A 273 -10.33 3.93 5.64
CA ASP A 273 -9.69 4.79 4.63
C ASP A 273 -8.29 4.34 4.20
N LYS A 274 -7.80 3.20 4.72
CA LYS A 274 -6.47 2.67 4.42
C LYS A 274 -6.55 1.54 3.39
N PRO A 275 -5.43 1.21 2.69
CA PRO A 275 -5.37 0.01 1.89
C PRO A 275 -5.77 -1.25 2.68
N PHE A 276 -6.51 -2.14 2.02
CA PHE A 276 -7.00 -3.39 2.58
C PHE A 276 -6.76 -4.55 1.63
N VAL A 277 -6.52 -5.73 2.20
CA VAL A 277 -6.33 -6.97 1.42
C VAL A 277 -7.70 -7.55 1.06
N VAL A 278 -7.86 -8.10 -0.14
CA VAL A 278 -9.04 -8.85 -0.55
C VAL A 278 -8.61 -10.24 -1.01
N ILE A 279 -9.32 -11.26 -0.52
CA ILE A 279 -9.05 -12.67 -0.83
C ILE A 279 -10.36 -13.34 -1.26
N ASN A 280 -10.35 -14.05 -2.37
CA ASN A 280 -11.43 -14.96 -2.74
C ASN A 280 -11.49 -16.16 -1.79
N SER A 281 -12.66 -16.44 -1.22
CA SER A 281 -12.82 -17.52 -0.22
C SER A 281 -12.55 -18.93 -0.73
N ASP A 282 -12.45 -19.12 -2.04
CA ASP A 282 -12.21 -20.41 -2.69
C ASP A 282 -10.76 -20.63 -3.11
N VAL A 283 -9.85 -19.72 -2.74
CA VAL A 283 -8.43 -19.80 -3.06
C VAL A 283 -7.67 -20.47 -1.93
N LEU A 284 -6.91 -21.51 -2.27
CA LEU A 284 -5.84 -22.05 -1.44
C LEU A 284 -4.51 -21.57 -1.99
N CYS A 285 -3.70 -20.92 -1.16
CA CYS A 285 -2.41 -20.39 -1.58
C CYS A 285 -1.47 -20.31 -0.38
N ASP A 286 -0.17 -20.57 -0.59
CA ASP A 286 0.90 -20.43 0.40
C ASP A 286 1.65 -19.09 0.29
N TYR A 287 1.14 -18.16 -0.51
CA TYR A 287 1.65 -16.81 -0.62
C TYR A 287 1.66 -16.11 0.76
N ASP A 288 2.82 -15.53 1.10
CA ASP A 288 3.03 -14.83 2.37
C ASP A 288 2.39 -13.43 2.33
N LEU A 289 1.15 -13.34 2.81
CA LEU A 289 0.37 -12.11 2.88
C LEU A 289 1.05 -10.97 3.67
N SER A 290 2.07 -11.25 4.49
CA SER A 290 2.82 -10.19 5.17
C SER A 290 3.71 -9.38 4.22
N LYS A 291 4.00 -9.92 3.04
CA LYS A 291 4.77 -9.25 1.98
C LYS A 291 3.88 -8.43 1.05
N LEU A 292 2.57 -8.65 1.08
CA LEU A 292 1.63 -7.94 0.22
C LEU A 292 1.54 -6.48 0.62
N THR A 293 2.16 -5.63 -0.18
CA THR A 293 2.12 -4.19 0.01
C THR A 293 1.53 -3.52 -1.23
N LEU A 294 0.91 -2.36 -1.05
CA LEU A 294 0.43 -1.56 -2.17
C LEU A 294 1.58 -0.68 -2.65
N PRO A 295 2.14 -0.89 -3.85
CA PRO A 295 3.20 -0.05 -4.36
C PRO A 295 2.75 1.41 -4.46
N ILE A 296 3.69 2.29 -4.17
CA ILE A 296 3.49 3.73 -4.20
C ILE A 296 2.95 4.19 -5.55
N GLY A 297 1.93 5.04 -5.52
CA GLY A 297 1.27 5.57 -6.72
C GLY A 297 0.23 4.61 -7.34
N SER A 298 0.15 3.35 -6.90
CA SER A 298 -0.90 2.41 -7.28
C SER A 298 -2.13 2.55 -6.37
N LEU A 299 -3.30 2.26 -6.93
CA LEU A 299 -4.57 2.12 -6.20
C LEU A 299 -4.96 0.65 -5.99
N ALA A 300 -4.35 -0.25 -6.75
CA ALA A 300 -4.41 -1.69 -6.49
C ALA A 300 -3.11 -2.39 -6.87
N HIS A 301 -2.88 -3.53 -6.21
CA HIS A 301 -1.80 -4.44 -6.53
C HIS A 301 -2.30 -5.89 -6.48
N LEU A 302 -2.05 -6.65 -7.55
CA LEU A 302 -2.56 -8.01 -7.74
C LEU A 302 -1.45 -9.05 -7.62
N VAL A 303 -1.74 -10.17 -6.96
CA VAL A 303 -0.90 -11.36 -7.04
C VAL A 303 -1.35 -12.19 -8.24
N LEU A 304 -0.45 -12.42 -9.19
CA LEU A 304 -0.69 -13.18 -10.41
C LEU A 304 0.04 -14.52 -10.36
N ILE A 305 -0.56 -15.56 -10.94
CA ILE A 305 -0.04 -16.94 -10.93
C ILE A 305 0.03 -17.49 -12.36
N ASP A 306 0.77 -18.59 -12.52
CA ASP A 306 0.83 -19.32 -13.78
C ASP A 306 -0.55 -19.81 -14.22
N ASN A 307 -0.84 -19.71 -15.53
CA ASN A 307 -2.16 -20.02 -16.05
C ASN A 307 -2.57 -21.47 -15.75
N PRO A 308 -3.63 -21.69 -14.94
CA PRO A 308 -4.10 -23.02 -14.67
C PRO A 308 -4.78 -23.61 -15.91
N PRO A 309 -4.96 -24.94 -16.01
CA PRO A 309 -5.56 -25.59 -17.19
C PRO A 309 -6.94 -25.06 -17.60
N HIS A 310 -7.69 -24.50 -16.64
CA HIS A 310 -9.03 -23.94 -16.85
C HIS A 310 -9.02 -22.45 -17.23
N ASN A 311 -7.86 -21.77 -17.21
CA ASN A 311 -7.68 -20.40 -17.70
C ASN A 311 -6.38 -20.25 -18.53
N PRO A 312 -6.26 -20.95 -19.68
CA PRO A 312 -5.01 -21.02 -20.43
C PRO A 312 -4.54 -19.67 -21.00
N ASN A 313 -5.45 -18.72 -21.17
CA ASN A 313 -5.14 -17.41 -21.76
C ASN A 313 -4.69 -16.37 -20.72
N GLY A 314 -4.86 -16.67 -19.42
CA GLY A 314 -4.65 -15.71 -18.34
C GLY A 314 -5.61 -14.51 -18.39
N ASP A 315 -5.42 -13.59 -17.44
CA ASP A 315 -6.25 -12.40 -17.28
C ASP A 315 -5.47 -11.10 -17.54
N PHE A 316 -4.17 -11.10 -17.24
CA PHE A 316 -3.31 -9.92 -17.21
C PHE A 316 -1.88 -10.25 -17.66
N SER A 317 -1.17 -9.27 -18.22
CA SER A 317 0.27 -9.37 -18.51
C SER A 317 1.09 -8.48 -17.59
N LEU A 318 2.33 -8.88 -17.30
CA LEU A 318 3.29 -8.09 -16.51
C LEU A 318 4.38 -7.47 -17.40
N VAL A 319 4.69 -6.21 -17.14
CA VAL A 319 5.81 -5.47 -17.76
C VAL A 319 6.77 -5.03 -16.65
N ASN A 320 8.06 -5.27 -16.85
CA ASN A 320 9.13 -4.97 -15.87
C ASN A 320 8.84 -5.52 -14.46
N ASP A 321 8.24 -6.71 -14.39
CA ASP A 321 7.91 -7.47 -13.17
C ASP A 321 6.98 -6.77 -12.15
N HIS A 322 6.43 -5.59 -12.47
CA HIS A 322 5.64 -4.80 -11.52
C HIS A 322 4.42 -4.09 -12.12
N GLN A 323 4.41 -3.81 -13.43
CA GLN A 323 3.31 -3.08 -14.08
C GLN A 323 2.34 -4.06 -14.74
N VAL A 324 1.05 -3.93 -14.41
CA VAL A 324 0.00 -4.75 -15.03
C VAL A 324 -0.52 -4.07 -16.29
N THR A 325 -0.63 -4.85 -17.36
CA THR A 325 -1.17 -4.39 -18.65
C THR A 325 -2.12 -5.44 -19.25
N ASN A 326 -2.96 -4.98 -20.20
CA ASN A 326 -3.79 -5.85 -21.04
C ASN A 326 -3.19 -6.06 -22.44
N VAL A 327 -1.96 -5.58 -22.68
CA VAL A 327 -1.29 -5.61 -24.00
C VAL A 327 -0.34 -6.80 -24.10
N HIS A 328 -0.18 -7.33 -25.33
CA HIS A 328 0.64 -8.49 -25.71
C HIS A 328 1.94 -8.69 -24.88
N GLY A 329 2.07 -9.88 -24.27
CA GLY A 329 3.19 -10.35 -23.47
C GLY A 329 2.89 -11.75 -22.88
N GLN A 330 3.73 -12.22 -21.95
CA GLN A 330 3.41 -13.41 -21.15
C GLN A 330 2.20 -13.08 -20.25
N SER A 331 1.13 -13.86 -20.37
CA SER A 331 -0.12 -13.68 -19.64
C SER A 331 -0.17 -14.59 -18.41
N TYR A 332 -0.73 -14.07 -17.33
CA TYR A 332 -0.88 -14.71 -16.03
C TYR A 332 -2.32 -14.60 -15.54
N THR A 333 -2.74 -15.52 -14.66
CA THR A 333 -4.08 -15.55 -14.09
C THR A 333 -4.09 -14.78 -12.76
N PHE A 334 -5.15 -14.04 -12.50
CA PHE A 334 -5.34 -13.38 -11.22
C PHE A 334 -5.64 -14.43 -10.14
N SER A 335 -4.82 -14.45 -9.09
CA SER A 335 -4.91 -15.44 -8.02
C SER A 335 -6.18 -15.34 -7.17
N GLY A 336 -6.92 -14.23 -7.25
CA GLY A 336 -7.97 -13.90 -6.29
C GLY A 336 -7.45 -13.24 -5.00
N ILE A 337 -6.16 -12.93 -4.93
CA ILE A 337 -5.51 -12.18 -3.83
C ILE A 337 -5.03 -10.83 -4.37
N GLY A 338 -5.45 -9.75 -3.74
CA GLY A 338 -4.94 -8.41 -4.05
C GLY A 338 -5.06 -7.44 -2.88
N ILE A 339 -4.43 -6.28 -3.02
CA ILE A 339 -4.53 -5.17 -2.07
C ILE A 339 -5.05 -3.94 -2.80
N TYR A 340 -5.99 -3.24 -2.17
CA TYR A 340 -6.75 -2.16 -2.79
C TYR A 340 -6.78 -0.94 -1.87
N HIS A 341 -6.66 0.24 -2.46
CA HIS A 341 -6.95 1.50 -1.77
C HIS A 341 -8.44 1.87 -1.98
N PRO A 342 -9.17 2.37 -0.96
CA PRO A 342 -10.56 2.79 -1.10
C PRO A 342 -10.80 3.75 -2.29
N ASP A 343 -9.85 4.65 -2.54
CA ASP A 343 -9.83 5.56 -3.69
C ASP A 343 -10.00 4.91 -5.07
N LEU A 344 -9.67 3.63 -5.24
CA LEU A 344 -9.94 2.89 -6.48
C LEU A 344 -11.44 2.89 -6.83
N PHE A 345 -12.31 2.93 -5.82
CA PHE A 345 -13.75 2.77 -5.97
C PHE A 345 -14.52 4.10 -5.88
N LYS A 346 -13.85 5.24 -5.71
CA LYS A 346 -14.49 6.55 -5.47
C LYS A 346 -15.46 6.98 -6.57
N SER A 347 -15.12 6.71 -7.83
CA SER A 347 -15.98 6.98 -9.00
C SER A 347 -17.21 6.07 -9.09
N HIS A 348 -17.29 5.05 -8.23
CA HIS A 348 -18.32 4.00 -8.28
C HIS A 348 -19.19 3.93 -7.01
N LEU A 349 -19.01 4.84 -6.05
CA LEU A 349 -19.72 4.77 -4.76
C LEU A 349 -21.25 4.88 -4.87
N GLU A 350 -21.76 5.50 -5.94
CA GLU A 350 -23.21 5.63 -6.18
C GLU A 350 -23.83 4.37 -6.82
N PHE A 351 -23.02 3.37 -7.19
CA PHE A 351 -23.50 2.14 -7.81
C PHE A 351 -23.86 1.09 -6.75
N GLU A 352 -25.13 1.08 -6.31
CA GLU A 352 -25.69 0.03 -5.44
C GLU A 352 -26.18 -1.21 -6.22
N GLN A 353 -25.48 -1.59 -7.30
CA GLN A 353 -25.87 -2.68 -8.19
C GLN A 353 -24.73 -3.68 -8.42
N LYS A 354 -25.01 -4.72 -9.22
CA LYS A 354 -24.01 -5.66 -9.73
C LYS A 354 -22.87 -4.92 -10.42
N LEU A 355 -21.68 -4.98 -9.83
CA LEU A 355 -20.50 -4.36 -10.38
C LEU A 355 -19.34 -5.36 -10.37
N PRO A 356 -18.87 -5.82 -11.55
CA PRO A 356 -17.71 -6.68 -11.64
C PRO A 356 -16.43 -5.87 -11.39
N LEU A 357 -15.41 -6.52 -10.84
CA LEU A 357 -14.13 -5.86 -10.52
C LEU A 357 -13.27 -5.60 -11.76
N TYR A 358 -13.35 -6.46 -12.76
CA TYR A 358 -12.46 -6.43 -13.92
C TYR A 358 -12.50 -5.09 -14.71
N PRO A 359 -13.67 -4.47 -14.99
CA PRO A 359 -13.70 -3.14 -15.62
C PRO A 359 -12.99 -2.04 -14.82
N ILE A 360 -13.11 -2.05 -13.49
CA ILE A 360 -12.43 -1.08 -12.62
C ILE A 360 -10.91 -1.27 -12.69
N LEU A 361 -10.46 -2.53 -12.70
CA LEU A 361 -9.04 -2.85 -12.88
C LEU A 361 -8.52 -2.37 -14.25
N LYS A 362 -9.32 -2.49 -15.32
CA LYS A 362 -8.95 -1.95 -16.64
C LYS A 362 -8.79 -0.44 -16.64
N GLU A 363 -9.68 0.28 -15.95
CA GLU A 363 -9.54 1.73 -15.77
C GLU A 363 -8.26 2.07 -14.99
N ALA A 364 -7.96 1.33 -13.92
CA ALA A 364 -6.73 1.51 -13.16
C ALA A 364 -5.48 1.23 -14.01
N ILE A 365 -5.50 0.22 -14.89
CA ILE A 365 -4.41 -0.04 -15.85
C ILE A 365 -4.22 1.17 -16.78
N ALA A 366 -5.31 1.66 -17.37
CA ALA A 366 -5.26 2.79 -18.31
C ALA A 366 -4.67 4.06 -17.66
N ASN A 367 -4.87 4.24 -16.36
CA ASN A 367 -4.36 5.37 -15.58
C ASN A 367 -3.00 5.11 -14.91
N GLY A 368 -2.36 3.96 -15.16
CA GLY A 368 -1.08 3.60 -14.53
C GLY A 368 -1.20 3.43 -13.00
N LYS A 369 -2.38 3.04 -12.50
CA LYS A 369 -2.72 2.87 -11.09
C LYS A 369 -2.84 1.41 -10.65
N LEU A 370 -2.63 0.46 -11.55
CA LEU A 370 -2.60 -0.96 -11.21
C LEU A 370 -1.18 -1.52 -11.34
N SER A 371 -0.70 -2.14 -10.26
CA SER A 371 0.51 -2.94 -10.26
C SER A 371 0.19 -4.40 -9.98
N GLY A 372 1.19 -5.26 -10.09
CA GLY A 372 1.07 -6.67 -9.73
C GLY A 372 2.42 -7.34 -9.66
N GLU A 373 2.44 -8.53 -9.10
CA GLU A 373 3.62 -9.37 -9.01
C GLU A 373 3.27 -10.80 -9.40
N HIS A 374 4.25 -11.52 -9.96
CA HIS A 374 4.12 -12.93 -10.27
C HIS A 374 4.50 -13.76 -9.05
N TYR A 375 3.70 -14.79 -8.78
CA TYR A 375 3.92 -15.78 -7.75
C TYR A 375 3.92 -17.18 -8.36
N ASP A 376 5.00 -17.92 -8.13
CA ASP A 376 5.27 -19.25 -8.67
C ASP A 376 5.14 -20.37 -7.62
N GLY A 377 4.62 -20.05 -6.42
CA GLY A 377 4.36 -21.01 -5.36
C GLY A 377 3.04 -21.77 -5.53
N TYR A 378 2.59 -22.40 -4.45
CA TYR A 378 1.37 -23.20 -4.47
C TYR A 378 0.13 -22.31 -4.54
N TRP A 379 -0.68 -22.53 -5.57
CA TRP A 379 -1.98 -21.89 -5.72
C TRP A 379 -2.99 -22.86 -6.34
N GLN A 380 -4.20 -22.86 -5.80
CA GLN A 380 -5.31 -23.63 -6.34
C GLN A 380 -6.65 -23.00 -6.00
N ASP A 381 -7.52 -22.85 -7.00
CA ASP A 381 -8.91 -22.48 -6.78
C ASP A 381 -9.80 -23.72 -6.61
N VAL A 382 -10.59 -23.76 -5.54
CA VAL A 382 -11.49 -24.86 -5.23
C VAL A 382 -12.87 -24.55 -5.78
N GLY A 383 -12.97 -24.54 -7.10
CA GLY A 383 -14.19 -24.11 -7.81
C GLY A 383 -15.13 -25.20 -8.32
N THR A 384 -14.71 -26.46 -8.31
CA THR A 384 -15.50 -27.65 -8.72
C THR A 384 -15.18 -28.86 -7.84
N PRO A 385 -16.02 -29.91 -7.78
CA PRO A 385 -15.75 -31.11 -6.99
C PRO A 385 -14.42 -31.79 -7.36
N GLU A 386 -14.04 -31.79 -8.64
CA GLU A 386 -12.76 -32.38 -9.10
C GLU A 386 -11.57 -31.60 -8.56
N ARG A 387 -11.66 -30.26 -8.53
CA ARG A 387 -10.62 -29.41 -7.94
C ARG A 387 -10.60 -29.51 -6.41
N LEU A 388 -11.74 -29.78 -5.78
CA LEU A 388 -11.77 -30.12 -4.35
C LEU A 388 -11.04 -31.43 -4.07
N GLU A 389 -11.26 -32.47 -4.87
CA GLU A 389 -10.54 -33.74 -4.72
C GLU A 389 -9.04 -33.58 -4.91
N LEU A 390 -8.61 -32.78 -5.89
CA LEU A 390 -7.20 -32.47 -6.10
C LEU A 390 -6.59 -31.78 -4.88
N ALA A 391 -7.27 -30.77 -4.33
CA ALA A 391 -6.83 -30.04 -3.13
C ALA A 391 -6.72 -30.93 -1.88
N ASN A 392 -7.48 -32.03 -1.82
CA ASN A 392 -7.39 -32.98 -0.71
C ASN A 392 -6.18 -33.92 -0.83
N LYS A 393 -5.61 -34.06 -2.04
CA LYS A 393 -4.48 -34.97 -2.33
C LYS A 393 -3.12 -34.29 -2.23
N SER A 394 -3.05 -32.99 -2.48
CA SER A 394 -1.93 -32.09 -2.12
C SER A 394 -1.90 -31.90 -0.62
#